data_AF-L0AKB6-F1
#
_entry.id   AF-L0AKB6-F1
#
_cell.length_a   1.000
_cell.length_b   1.000
_cell.length_c   1.000
_cell.angle_alpha   90.00
_cell.angle_beta   90.00
_cell.angle_gamma   90.00
#
_symmetry.space_group_name_H-M   'P 1'
#
loop_
_entity.id
_entity.type
_entity.pdbx_description
1 polymer ?
#
loop_
_entity_poly.entity_id
_entity_poly.type
_entity_poly.pdbx_seq_one_letter_code
_entity_poly.pdbx_strand_id
1 'polypeptide(L)'
;MSPLDTIHVTKTARKKRDRYLTPEELKVVLRNRSGYVCRKVSPSHEDLYDKTKFIMRGSFFELDLDIVFTVESNRTVVVTQMSQHTDSLRGHFYEQVGTTAADAVSAVPN
;
A
#
# COMPACT_ATOMS: atom_id res chain seq x y z
N MET A 1 1.22 15.87 12.54
CA MET A 1 1.78 15.61 11.20
C MET A 1 1.43 14.17 10.85
N SER A 2 0.79 13.95 9.72
CA SER A 2 0.39 12.61 9.26
C SER A 2 1.59 11.91 8.60
N PRO A 3 1.76 10.58 8.75
CA PRO A 3 2.74 9.84 7.95
C PRO A 3 2.63 10.07 6.44
N LEU A 4 1.43 10.39 5.93
CA LEU A 4 1.19 10.69 4.51
C LEU A 4 1.71 12.07 4.07
N ASP A 5 2.06 12.94 5.02
CA ASP A 5 2.73 14.20 4.72
C ASP A 5 4.16 13.93 4.20
N THR A 6 4.80 12.86 4.69
CA THR A 6 6.16 12.45 4.32
C THR A 6 6.14 11.11 3.59
N ILE A 7 6.05 11.11 2.27
CA ILE A 7 6.05 9.88 1.47
C ILE A 7 7.42 9.64 0.84
N HIS A 8 8.09 8.57 1.25
CA HIS A 8 9.36 8.13 0.70
C HIS A 8 9.16 7.03 -0.35
N VAL A 9 9.50 7.32 -1.61
CA VAL A 9 9.49 6.32 -2.68
C VAL A 9 10.88 5.68 -2.79
N THR A 10 10.96 4.39 -2.48
CA THR A 10 12.23 3.64 -2.47
C THR A 10 12.84 3.50 -3.87
N LYS A 11 14.14 3.17 -3.94
CA LYS A 11 14.83 2.86 -5.21
C LYS A 11 14.12 1.73 -5.97
N THR A 12 13.61 0.73 -5.26
CA THR A 12 12.88 -0.41 -5.86
C THR A 12 11.60 0.04 -6.56
N ALA A 13 10.77 0.85 -5.91
CA ALA A 13 9.58 1.43 -6.52
C ALA A 13 9.93 2.35 -7.70
N ARG A 14 10.97 3.19 -7.57
CA ARG A 14 11.46 4.10 -8.62
C ARG A 14 11.90 3.38 -9.90
N LYS A 15 12.59 2.24 -9.77
CA LYS A 15 13.03 1.42 -10.93
C LYS A 15 11.86 0.89 -11.78
N LYS A 16 10.63 0.96 -11.29
CA LYS A 16 9.44 0.51 -12.03
C LYS A 16 8.68 1.64 -12.74
N ARG A 17 9.13 2.90 -12.62
CA ARG A 17 8.46 4.06 -13.22
C ARG A 17 8.26 3.96 -14.74
N ASP A 18 9.16 3.26 -15.44
CA ASP A 18 9.09 3.14 -16.90
C ASP A 18 8.01 2.13 -17.33
N ARG A 19 7.45 1.37 -16.38
CA ARG A 19 6.37 0.39 -16.61
C ARG A 19 5.05 0.78 -15.96
N TYR A 20 5.09 1.58 -14.90
CA TYR A 20 3.96 1.89 -14.02
C TYR A 20 3.98 3.38 -13.64
N LEU A 21 3.68 3.72 -12.38
CA LEU A 21 3.60 5.10 -11.93
C LEU A 21 4.97 5.70 -11.62
N THR A 22 5.11 6.99 -11.88
CA THR A 22 6.23 7.81 -11.42
C THR A 22 6.19 8.01 -9.89
N PRO A 23 7.30 8.44 -9.28
CA PRO A 23 7.31 8.74 -7.84
C PRO A 23 6.32 9.82 -7.41
N GLU A 24 6.03 10.80 -8.26
CA GLU A 24 5.05 11.84 -7.91
C GLU A 24 3.62 11.31 -8.01
N GLU A 25 3.31 10.50 -9.03
CA GLU A 25 2.01 9.83 -9.13
C GLU A 25 1.76 8.89 -7.95
N LEU A 26 2.77 8.13 -7.50
CA LEU A 26 2.66 7.30 -6.29
C LEU A 26 2.27 8.11 -5.05
N LYS A 27 2.85 9.31 -4.87
CA LYS A 27 2.47 10.20 -3.76
C LYS A 27 1.04 10.71 -3.92
N VAL A 28 0.64 11.05 -5.14
CA VAL A 28 -0.74 11.47 -5.44
C VAL A 28 -1.73 10.36 -5.14
N VAL A 29 -1.43 9.10 -5.53
CA VAL A 29 -2.29 7.96 -5.22
C VAL A 29 -2.47 7.80 -3.72
N LEU A 30 -1.38 7.75 -2.96
CA LEU A 30 -1.45 7.53 -1.51
C LEU A 30 -2.14 8.69 -0.76
N ARG A 31 -2.12 9.92 -1.28
CA ARG A 31 -2.78 11.05 -0.62
C ARG A 31 -4.25 11.21 -1.02
N ASN A 32 -4.57 10.98 -2.29
CA ASN A 32 -5.79 11.55 -2.88
C ASN A 32 -6.67 10.52 -3.59
N ARG A 33 -6.25 9.26 -3.72
CA ARG A 33 -7.02 8.25 -4.45
C ARG A 33 -7.55 7.18 -3.51
N SER A 34 -8.58 6.50 -3.98
CA SER A 34 -9.19 5.35 -3.31
C SER A 34 -8.87 4.07 -4.07
N GLY A 35 -8.82 2.97 -3.34
CA GLY A 35 -8.65 1.62 -3.83
C GLY A 35 -9.15 0.63 -2.78
N TYR A 36 -8.68 -0.60 -2.85
CA TYR A 36 -8.87 -1.62 -1.84
C TYR A 36 -7.59 -1.72 -1.03
N VAL A 37 -7.64 -1.36 0.25
CA VAL A 37 -6.47 -1.36 1.14
C VAL A 37 -6.55 -2.52 2.10
N CYS A 38 -5.53 -3.37 2.07
CA CYS A 38 -5.46 -4.56 2.91
C CYS A 38 -4.07 -4.75 3.52
N ARG A 39 -4.04 -5.52 4.61
CA ARG A 39 -2.82 -6.08 5.19
C ARG A 39 -2.87 -7.59 5.13
N LYS A 40 -1.70 -8.23 5.16
CA LYS A 40 -1.62 -9.68 5.21
C LYS A 40 -1.88 -10.15 6.64
N VAL A 41 -2.69 -11.18 6.78
CA VAL A 41 -3.03 -11.81 8.07
C VAL A 41 -2.86 -13.33 7.95
N SER A 42 -2.74 -14.01 9.09
CA SER A 42 -2.82 -15.47 9.13
C SER A 42 -3.93 -15.86 10.09
N PRO A 43 -4.88 -16.72 9.67
CA PRO A 43 -5.92 -17.22 10.56
C PRO A 43 -5.36 -18.21 11.59
N SER A 44 -4.14 -18.71 11.38
CA SER A 44 -3.52 -19.77 12.21
C SER A 44 -2.32 -19.29 13.03
N HIS A 45 -1.80 -18.10 12.75
CA HIS A 45 -0.61 -17.56 13.42
C HIS A 45 -0.80 -16.08 13.72
N GLU A 46 -0.89 -15.76 15.01
CA GLU A 46 -0.83 -14.37 15.46
C GLU A 46 0.57 -13.79 15.14
N ASP A 47 0.62 -12.51 14.78
CA ASP A 47 1.84 -11.72 14.57
C ASP A 47 2.85 -12.24 13.52
N LEU A 48 2.43 -13.17 12.65
CA LEU A 48 3.30 -13.70 11.59
C LEU A 48 3.74 -12.65 10.55
N TYR A 49 2.90 -11.65 10.31
CA TYR A 49 3.13 -10.64 9.29
C TYR A 49 3.26 -9.24 9.89
N ASP A 50 4.07 -8.42 9.21
CA ASP A 50 4.27 -7.02 9.56
C ASP A 50 2.94 -6.23 9.49
N LYS A 51 2.44 -5.82 10.66
CA LYS A 51 1.19 -5.06 10.82
C LYS A 51 1.25 -3.65 10.24
N THR A 52 2.45 -3.16 9.91
CA THR A 52 2.67 -1.82 9.34
C THR A 52 2.74 -1.86 7.81
N LYS A 53 2.69 -3.04 7.20
CA LYS A 53 2.81 -3.23 5.76
C LYS A 53 1.45 -3.49 5.11
N PHE A 54 1.16 -2.69 4.09
CA PHE A 54 -0.13 -2.65 3.41
C PHE A 54 0.03 -2.78 1.90
N ILE A 55 -1.05 -3.20 1.27
CA ILE A 55 -1.21 -3.21 -0.18
C ILE A 55 -2.45 -2.38 -0.50
N MET A 56 -2.31 -1.40 -1.39
CA MET A 56 -3.41 -0.67 -2.00
C MET A 56 -3.59 -1.15 -3.43
N ARG A 57 -4.67 -1.87 -3.69
CA ARG A 57 -5.08 -2.38 -5.00
C ARG A 57 -6.07 -1.43 -5.64
N GLY A 58 -5.89 -1.08 -6.90
CA GLY A 58 -6.88 -0.29 -7.64
C GLY A 58 -6.44 0.08 -9.04
N SER A 59 -7.29 0.84 -9.72
CA SER A 59 -7.00 1.43 -11.02
C SER A 59 -6.52 2.86 -10.81
N PHE A 60 -5.26 3.14 -11.11
CA PHE A 60 -4.62 4.43 -10.89
C PHE A 60 -3.99 4.91 -12.18
N PHE A 61 -4.36 6.11 -12.65
CA PHE A 61 -3.85 6.66 -13.90
C PHE A 61 -3.96 5.65 -15.07
N GLU A 62 -5.14 5.03 -15.19
CA GLU A 62 -5.47 4.03 -16.23
C GLU A 62 -4.69 2.71 -16.12
N LEU A 63 -3.99 2.47 -15.00
CA LEU A 63 -3.25 1.25 -14.73
C LEU A 63 -3.81 0.49 -13.53
N ASP A 64 -4.10 -0.80 -13.71
CA ASP A 64 -4.47 -1.70 -12.63
C ASP A 64 -3.23 -2.17 -11.86
N LEU A 65 -3.05 -1.62 -10.66
CA LEU A 65 -1.84 -1.82 -9.86
C LEU A 65 -2.13 -2.22 -8.42
N ASP A 66 -1.20 -2.99 -7.88
CA ASP A 66 -0.96 -3.17 -6.45
C ASP A 66 0.22 -2.29 -6.03
N ILE A 67 -0.03 -1.34 -5.12
CA ILE A 67 1.00 -0.51 -4.49
C ILE A 67 1.28 -1.06 -3.10
N VAL A 68 2.51 -1.52 -2.87
CA VAL A 68 2.96 -2.04 -1.56
C VAL A 68 3.69 -0.95 -0.82
N PHE A 69 3.24 -0.64 0.39
CA PHE A 69 3.81 0.41 1.23
C PHE A 69 3.83 0.01 2.71
N THR A 70 4.69 0.66 3.46
CA THR A 70 4.80 0.53 4.91
C THR A 70 4.49 1.88 5.54
N VAL A 71 3.77 1.88 6.66
CA VAL A 71 3.49 3.07 7.46
C VAL A 71 4.40 3.07 8.68
N GLU A 72 5.28 4.06 8.76
CA GLU A 72 6.10 4.33 9.94
C GLU A 72 5.50 5.51 10.73
N SER A 73 5.95 5.73 11.96
CA SER A 73 5.39 6.76 12.86
C SER A 73 5.40 8.18 12.29
N ASN A 74 6.36 8.51 11.42
CA ASN A 74 6.53 9.84 10.85
C ASN A 74 6.47 9.90 9.31
N ARG A 75 6.32 8.76 8.63
CA ARG A 75 6.37 8.70 7.16
C ARG A 75 5.72 7.44 6.60
N THR A 76 5.36 7.50 5.32
CA THR A 76 4.96 6.33 4.54
C THR A 76 6.04 5.98 3.54
N VAL A 77 6.44 4.70 3.49
CA VAL A 77 7.49 4.19 2.59
C VAL A 77 6.88 3.34 1.50
N VAL A 78 6.98 3.77 0.24
CA VAL A 78 6.55 2.97 -0.92
C VAL A 78 7.62 1.96 -1.27
N VAL A 79 7.33 0.68 -0.98
CA VAL A 79 8.26 -0.43 -1.18
C VAL A 79 8.33 -0.79 -2.66
N THR A 80 7.18 -0.97 -3.31
CA THR A 80 7.10 -1.34 -4.73
C THR A 80 5.70 -1.11 -5.28
N GLN A 81 5.57 -1.28 -6.59
CA GLN A 81 4.31 -1.29 -7.33
C GLN A 81 4.35 -2.44 -8.33
N MET A 82 3.22 -3.08 -8.64
CA MET A 82 3.16 -4.19 -9.58
C MET A 82 1.79 -4.26 -10.26
N SER A 83 1.73 -4.84 -11.46
CA SER A 83 0.48 -5.23 -12.09
C SER A 83 -0.32 -6.12 -11.15
N GLN A 84 -1.64 -5.96 -11.14
CA GLN A 84 -2.51 -6.90 -10.44
C GLN A 84 -2.40 -8.28 -11.11
N HIS A 85 -2.02 -9.30 -10.34
CA HIS A 85 -2.12 -10.69 -10.77
C HIS A 85 -3.46 -11.29 -10.30
N THR A 86 -3.89 -12.37 -10.94
CA THR A 86 -5.17 -13.06 -10.71
C THR A 86 -5.35 -13.58 -9.28
N ASP A 87 -4.29 -13.61 -8.47
CA ASP A 87 -4.38 -13.88 -7.04
C ASP A 87 -5.17 -12.76 -6.34
N SER A 88 -6.28 -13.17 -5.72
CA SER A 88 -7.18 -12.28 -5.00
C SER A 88 -6.53 -11.81 -3.70
N LEU A 89 -6.38 -10.50 -3.51
CA LEU A 89 -6.05 -9.89 -2.21
C LEU A 89 -7.26 -9.87 -1.24
N ARG A 90 -8.19 -10.81 -1.40
CA ARG A 90 -9.38 -10.94 -0.58
C ARG A 90 -9.45 -12.35 -0.01
N GLY A 91 -9.89 -12.45 1.24
CA GLY A 91 -10.14 -13.73 1.90
C GLY A 91 -9.20 -14.01 3.05
N HIS A 92 -9.03 -15.29 3.39
CA HIS A 92 -8.47 -15.72 4.69
C HIS A 92 -7.08 -15.16 5.04
N PHE A 93 -6.26 -14.81 4.06
CA PHE A 93 -4.89 -14.31 4.28
C PHE A 93 -4.74 -12.79 4.12
N TYR A 94 -5.81 -12.08 3.78
CA TYR A 94 -5.80 -10.63 3.58
C TYR A 94 -7.04 -10.00 4.21
N GLU A 95 -6.79 -9.11 5.15
CA GLU A 95 -7.84 -8.35 5.82
C GLU A 95 -7.95 -6.97 5.16
N GLN A 96 -9.16 -6.59 4.73
CA GLN A 96 -9.41 -5.23 4.28
C GLN A 96 -9.41 -4.29 5.50
N VAL A 97 -8.54 -3.28 5.47
CA VAL A 97 -8.46 -2.25 6.52
C VAL A 97 -9.13 -0.94 6.09
N GLY A 98 -9.40 -0.77 4.80
CA GLY A 98 -10.14 0.38 4.29
C GLY A 98 -10.06 0.55 2.78
N THR A 99 -10.14 1.80 2.35
CA THR A 99 -10.15 2.19 0.93
C THR A 99 -9.13 3.27 0.58
N THR A 100 -8.45 3.85 1.56
CA THR A 100 -7.45 4.90 1.38
C THR A 100 -6.19 4.59 2.18
N ALA A 101 -5.06 5.21 1.85
CA ALA A 101 -3.85 5.05 2.65
C ALA A 101 -4.01 5.67 4.06
N ALA A 102 -4.95 6.58 4.27
CA ALA A 102 -5.28 7.12 5.59
C ALA A 102 -5.91 6.06 6.51
N ASP A 103 -6.69 5.13 5.92
CA ASP A 103 -7.22 3.99 6.65
C ASP A 103 -6.09 3.05 7.10
N ALA A 104 -5.07 2.84 6.25
CA ALA A 104 -3.88 2.10 6.63
C ALA A 104 -3.11 2.78 7.77
N VAL A 105 -2.97 4.11 7.75
CA VAL A 105 -2.36 4.87 8.86
C VAL A 105 -3.13 4.66 10.17
N SER A 106 -4.46 4.70 10.11
CA SER A 106 -5.32 4.50 11.29
C SER A 106 -5.31 3.06 11.81
N ALA A 107 -4.90 2.09 10.97
CA ALA A 107 -4.85 0.67 11.30
C ALA A 107 -3.50 0.20 11.88
N VAL A 108 -2.49 1.08 11.95
CA VAL A 108 -1.21 0.76 12.60
C VAL A 108 -1.41 0.67 14.11
N PRO A 109 -0.92 -0.41 14.78
CA PRO A 109 -0.96 -0.51 16.24
C PRO A 109 -0.15 0.62 16.90
N ASN A 110 -0.67 1.17 18.00
CA ASN A 110 0.03 2.18 18.82
C ASN A 110 1.29 1.61 19.48
#